data_AF-A0AAU0WIQ0-F1
#
_entry.id   AF-A0AAU0WIQ0-F1
#
_cell.length_a   1.000
_cell.length_b   1.000
_cell.length_c   1.000
_cell.angle_alpha   90.00
_cell.angle_beta   90.00
_cell.angle_gamma   90.00
#
_symmetry.space_group_name_H-M   'P 1'
#
loop_
_entity.id
_entity.type
_entity.pdbx_description
1 polymer ?
#
loop_
_entity_poly.entity_id
_entity_poly.type
_entity_poly.pdbx_seq_one_letter_code
_entity_poly.pdbx_strand_id
1 'polypeptide(L)'
;MAKFNAAHQAAHDRGFAEGLSHGLLLGVAQYEAAVFPSSPDGVTAEERAARRTYAYRIAAQDALPETIRLQAARVLAALDEEERDRAREAMQELSLAVREQERFTR
;
A
#
# COMPACT_ATOMS: atom_id res chain seq x y z
N MET A 1 21.54 22.88 -19.22
CA MET A 1 20.42 22.08 -19.76
C MET A 1 20.39 20.66 -19.18
N ALA A 2 21.41 19.81 -19.40
CA ALA A 2 21.39 18.41 -18.94
C ALA A 2 21.12 18.20 -17.42
N LYS A 3 21.75 19.00 -16.55
CA LYS A 3 21.54 18.92 -15.09
C LYS A 3 20.11 19.29 -14.64
N PHE A 4 19.47 20.23 -15.35
CA PHE A 4 18.11 20.65 -15.05
C PHE A 4 17.09 19.56 -15.42
N ASN A 5 17.25 18.94 -16.60
CA ASN A 5 16.39 17.83 -17.03
C ASN A 5 16.51 16.61 -16.09
N ALA A 6 17.73 16.29 -15.64
CA ALA A 6 17.95 15.21 -14.68
C ALA A 6 17.27 15.48 -13.32
N ALA A 7 17.39 16.71 -12.80
CA ALA A 7 16.72 17.12 -11.57
C ALA A 7 15.18 17.10 -11.70
N HIS A 8 14.65 17.50 -12.85
CA HIS A 8 13.21 17.47 -13.12
C HIS A 8 12.66 16.04 -13.18
N GLN A 9 13.37 15.13 -13.86
CA GLN A 9 13.00 13.72 -13.92
C GLN A 9 13.02 13.07 -12.52
N ALA A 10 14.07 13.33 -11.73
CA ALA A 10 14.17 12.81 -10.37
C ALA A 10 13.03 13.32 -9.45
N ALA A 11 12.60 14.58 -9.62
CA ALA A 11 11.47 15.12 -8.88
C ALA A 11 10.14 14.48 -9.30
N HIS A 12 9.95 14.25 -10.60
CA HIS A 12 8.77 13.55 -11.14
C HIS A 12 8.66 12.12 -10.58
N ASP A 13 9.74 11.33 -10.69
CA ASP A 13 9.73 9.92 -10.28
C ASP A 13 9.49 9.78 -8.77
N ARG A 14 10.03 10.71 -7.98
CA ARG A 14 9.78 10.81 -6.54
C ARG A 14 8.31 11.09 -6.23
N GLY A 15 7.72 12.10 -6.88
CA GLY A 15 6.30 12.43 -6.68
C GLY A 15 5.37 11.30 -7.09
N PHE A 16 5.71 10.58 -8.17
CA PHE A 16 4.98 9.40 -8.60
C PHE A 16 5.04 8.26 -7.57
N ALA A 17 6.23 7.95 -7.04
CA ALA A 17 6.39 6.94 -5.98
C ALA A 17 5.65 7.32 -4.69
N GLU A 18 5.61 8.60 -4.33
CA GLU A 18 4.85 9.11 -3.18
C GLU A 18 3.34 8.94 -3.36
N GLY A 19 2.82 9.31 -4.52
CA GLY A 19 1.41 9.10 -4.87
C GLY A 19 1.04 7.62 -4.88
N LEU A 20 1.89 6.75 -5.45
CA LEU A 20 1.67 5.30 -5.44
C LEU A 20 1.67 4.71 -4.03
N SER A 21 2.55 5.19 -3.15
CA SER A 21 2.63 4.70 -1.77
C SER A 21 1.37 5.03 -0.97
N HIS A 22 0.79 6.21 -1.19
CA HIS A 22 -0.53 6.56 -0.64
C HIS A 22 -1.66 5.74 -1.25
N GLY A 23 -1.63 5.55 -2.57
CA GLY A 23 -2.61 4.70 -3.28
C GLY A 23 -2.59 3.25 -2.76
N LEU A 24 -1.41 2.73 -2.45
CA LEU A 24 -1.24 1.41 -1.85
C LEU A 24 -1.90 1.33 -0.47
N LEU A 25 -1.68 2.30 0.42
CA LEU A 25 -2.34 2.34 1.73
C LEU A 25 -3.86 2.26 1.60
N LEU A 26 -4.43 3.05 0.69
CA LEU A 26 -5.88 3.06 0.44
C LEU A 26 -6.36 1.71 -0.11
N GLY A 27 -5.64 1.14 -1.09
CA GLY A 27 -6.00 -0.17 -1.67
C GLY A 27 -5.95 -1.31 -0.67
N VAL A 28 -4.93 -1.34 0.19
CA VAL A 28 -4.79 -2.35 1.25
C VAL A 28 -5.84 -2.14 2.34
N ALA A 29 -6.12 -0.90 2.76
CA ALA A 29 -7.18 -0.61 3.73
C ALA A 29 -8.58 -1.02 3.22
N GLN A 30 -8.85 -0.86 1.92
CA GLN A 30 -10.10 -1.35 1.31
C GLN A 30 -10.21 -2.88 1.37
N TYR A 31 -9.09 -3.58 1.19
CA TYR A 31 -9.06 -5.03 1.34
C TYR A 31 -9.20 -5.45 2.80
N GLU A 32 -8.54 -4.79 3.75
CA GLU A 32 -8.71 -5.00 5.19
C GLU A 32 -10.19 -4.86 5.59
N ALA A 33 -10.87 -3.81 5.14
CA ALA A 33 -12.31 -3.61 5.39
C ALA A 33 -13.20 -4.70 4.77
N ALA A 34 -12.71 -5.42 3.75
CA ALA A 34 -13.40 -6.55 3.16
C ALA A 34 -13.11 -7.89 3.86
N VAL A 35 -11.94 -8.03 4.49
CA VAL A 35 -11.60 -9.18 5.33
C VAL A 35 -12.30 -9.06 6.69
N PHE A 36 -12.39 -7.85 7.21
CA PHE A 36 -12.93 -7.56 8.54
C PHE A 36 -14.12 -6.59 8.48
N PRO A 37 -15.24 -6.97 7.84
CA PRO A 37 -16.37 -6.07 7.65
C PRO A 37 -17.05 -5.73 8.98
N SER A 38 -17.65 -4.54 9.07
CA SER A 38 -18.43 -4.10 10.25
C SER A 38 -19.80 -4.77 10.36
N SER A 39 -20.24 -5.49 9.32
CA SER A 39 -21.48 -6.26 9.27
C SER A 39 -21.22 -7.60 8.57
N PRO A 40 -21.82 -8.72 9.01
CA PRO A 40 -21.64 -10.04 8.38
C PRO A 40 -21.91 -10.07 6.87
N ASP A 41 -22.89 -9.29 6.41
CA ASP A 41 -23.29 -9.20 4.99
C ASP A 41 -22.73 -7.95 4.29
N GLY A 42 -21.77 -7.26 4.92
CA GLY A 42 -21.27 -5.98 4.44
C GLY A 42 -20.39 -6.05 3.19
N VAL A 43 -19.89 -7.24 2.85
CA VAL A 43 -19.02 -7.49 1.68
C VAL A 43 -19.25 -8.91 1.16
N THR A 44 -19.48 -9.03 -0.14
CA THR A 44 -19.59 -10.31 -0.84
C THR A 44 -18.23 -10.97 -1.06
N ALA A 45 -18.21 -12.29 -1.27
CA ALA A 45 -16.98 -13.01 -1.59
C ALA A 45 -16.28 -12.47 -2.86
N GLU A 46 -17.07 -12.06 -3.86
CA GLU A 46 -16.55 -11.51 -5.12
C GLU A 46 -15.93 -10.12 -4.91
N GLU A 47 -16.55 -9.24 -4.13
CA GLU A 47 -15.96 -7.97 -3.75
C GLU A 47 -14.66 -8.14 -2.95
N ARG A 48 -14.61 -9.10 -2.02
CA ARG A 48 -13.40 -9.42 -1.27
C ARG A 48 -12.27 -9.87 -2.20
N ALA A 49 -12.56 -10.75 -3.15
CA ALA A 49 -11.59 -11.22 -4.14
C ALA A 49 -11.10 -10.11 -5.09
N ALA A 50 -11.99 -9.21 -5.50
CA ALA A 50 -11.64 -8.05 -6.34
C ALA A 50 -10.69 -7.09 -5.60
N ARG A 51 -11.00 -6.77 -4.33
CA ARG A 51 -10.16 -5.90 -3.50
C ARG A 51 -8.82 -6.53 -3.16
N ARG A 52 -8.78 -7.85 -2.88
CA ARG A 52 -7.55 -8.62 -2.75
C ARG A 52 -6.66 -8.44 -3.99
N THR A 53 -7.23 -8.72 -5.16
CA THR A 53 -6.52 -8.64 -6.44
C THR A 53 -5.97 -7.24 -6.69
N TYR A 54 -6.77 -6.20 -6.41
CA TYR A 54 -6.34 -4.81 -6.54
C TYR A 54 -5.17 -4.47 -5.61
N ALA A 55 -5.26 -4.84 -4.33
CA ALA A 55 -4.21 -4.57 -3.35
C ALA A 55 -2.88 -5.25 -3.75
N TYR A 56 -2.92 -6.51 -4.17
CA TYR A 56 -1.73 -7.22 -4.68
C TYR A 56 -1.14 -6.58 -5.93
N ARG A 57 -1.98 -6.10 -6.87
CA ARG A 57 -1.50 -5.43 -8.09
C ARG A 57 -0.79 -4.11 -7.81
N ILE A 58 -1.26 -3.34 -6.82
CA ILE A 58 -0.56 -2.11 -6.42
C ILE A 58 0.75 -2.47 -5.70
N ALA A 59 0.73 -3.44 -4.77
CA ALA A 59 1.92 -3.84 -4.03
C ALA A 59 3.06 -4.35 -4.94
N ALA A 60 2.72 -4.90 -6.10
CA ALA A 60 3.66 -5.38 -7.11
C ALA A 60 4.27 -4.27 -8.01
N GLN A 61 3.85 -3.00 -7.88
CA GLN A 61 4.39 -1.92 -8.72
C GLN A 61 5.86 -1.66 -8.40
N ASP A 62 6.74 -1.73 -9.41
CA ASP A 62 8.19 -1.52 -9.24
C ASP A 62 8.57 -0.09 -8.84
N ALA A 63 7.69 0.88 -9.10
CA ALA A 63 7.88 2.26 -8.69
C ALA A 63 7.69 2.46 -7.16
N LEU A 64 7.20 1.46 -6.43
CA LEU A 64 7.15 1.49 -4.97
C LEU A 64 8.52 1.21 -4.38
N PRO A 65 8.95 1.95 -3.34
CA PRO A 65 10.16 1.60 -2.60
C PRO A 65 10.09 0.19 -2.00
N GLU A 66 11.22 -0.50 -2.00
CA GLU A 66 11.33 -1.89 -1.52
C GLU A 66 10.76 -2.07 -0.12
N THR A 67 11.12 -1.18 0.82
CA THR A 67 10.60 -1.22 2.20
C THR A 67 9.07 -1.23 2.23
N ILE A 68 8.42 -0.39 1.41
CA ILE A 68 6.95 -0.31 1.36
C ILE A 68 6.36 -1.57 0.74
N ARG A 69 6.98 -2.14 -0.31
CA ARG A 69 6.55 -3.42 -0.89
C ARG A 69 6.63 -4.55 0.14
N LEU A 70 7.71 -4.61 0.93
CA LEU A 70 7.90 -5.62 1.98
C LEU A 70 6.86 -5.46 3.10
N GLN A 71 6.60 -4.23 3.55
CA GLN A 71 5.57 -4.00 4.57
C GLN A 71 4.17 -4.33 4.05
N ALA A 72 3.86 -3.97 2.80
CA ALA A 72 2.59 -4.32 2.19
C ALA A 72 2.41 -5.83 2.07
N ALA A 73 3.46 -6.57 1.71
CA ALA A 73 3.42 -8.03 1.67
C ALA A 73 3.09 -8.64 3.04
N ARG A 74 3.62 -8.08 4.14
CA ARG A 74 3.28 -8.52 5.51
C ARG A 74 1.82 -8.30 5.84
N VAL A 75 1.27 -7.14 5.47
CA VAL A 75 -0.17 -6.86 5.66
C VAL A 75 -1.00 -7.86 4.87
N LEU A 76 -0.70 -8.03 3.57
CA LEU A 76 -1.47 -8.89 2.69
C LEU A 76 -1.46 -10.36 3.16
N ALA A 77 -0.33 -10.85 3.68
CA ALA A 77 -0.25 -12.17 4.28
C ALA A 77 -1.16 -12.29 5.53
N ALA A 78 -1.10 -11.33 6.45
CA ALA A 78 -1.94 -11.33 7.65
C ALA A 78 -3.45 -11.22 7.33
N LEU A 79 -3.80 -10.49 6.25
CA LEU A 79 -5.16 -10.37 5.75
C LEU A 79 -5.67 -11.68 5.10
N ASP A 80 -4.80 -12.38 4.37
CA ASP A 80 -5.11 -13.70 3.80
C ASP A 80 -5.27 -14.78 4.90
N GLU A 81 -4.53 -14.65 6.00
CA GLU A 81 -4.62 -15.51 7.19
C GLU A 81 -5.76 -15.10 8.15
N GLU A 82 -6.45 -13.97 7.88
CA GLU A 82 -7.51 -13.39 8.72
C GLU A 82 -7.07 -13.09 10.18
N GLU A 83 -5.76 -12.91 10.41
CA GLU A 83 -5.19 -12.61 11.72
C GLU A 83 -5.35 -11.12 12.06
N ARG A 84 -6.49 -10.75 12.64
CA ARG A 84 -6.88 -9.34 12.88
C ARG A 84 -5.82 -8.50 13.60
N ASP A 85 -5.24 -9.01 14.68
CA ASP A 85 -4.29 -8.23 15.47
C ASP A 85 -2.97 -8.06 14.71
N ARG A 86 -2.49 -9.12 14.06
CA ARG A 86 -1.31 -9.07 13.19
C ARG A 86 -1.51 -8.14 11.99
N ALA A 87 -2.69 -8.17 11.36
CA ALA A 87 -3.02 -7.29 10.25
C ALA A 87 -3.02 -5.83 10.69
N ARG A 88 -3.54 -5.53 11.89
CA ARG A 88 -3.52 -4.18 12.48
C ARG A 88 -2.08 -3.70 12.72
N GLU A 89 -1.25 -4.53 13.33
CA GLU A 89 0.17 -4.21 13.57
C GLU A 89 0.91 -3.95 12.26
N ALA A 90 0.77 -4.85 11.27
CA ALA A 90 1.38 -4.69 9.96
C ALA A 90 0.88 -3.43 9.23
N MET A 91 -0.40 -3.08 9.36
CA MET A 91 -0.96 -1.84 8.77
C MET A 91 -0.35 -0.58 9.40
N GLN A 92 -0.04 -0.61 10.69
CA GLN A 92 0.67 0.47 11.37
C GLN A 92 2.11 0.58 10.86
N GLU A 93 2.83 -0.54 10.72
CA GLU A 93 4.19 -0.58 10.16
C GLU A 93 4.21 -0.02 8.72
N LEU A 94 3.26 -0.44 7.87
CA LEU A 94 3.12 0.08 6.51
C LEU A 94 2.83 1.59 6.50
N SER A 95 1.93 2.06 7.36
CA SER A 95 1.60 3.49 7.47
C SER A 95 2.80 4.32 7.95
N LEU A 96 3.62 3.79 8.85
CA LEU A 96 4.86 4.42 9.30
C LEU A 96 5.89 4.48 8.16
N ALA A 97 6.07 3.40 7.40
CA ALA A 97 6.99 3.37 6.27
C ALA A 97 6.63 4.41 5.19
N VAL A 98 5.35 4.58 4.87
CA VAL A 98 4.89 5.62 3.92
C VAL A 98 5.16 7.03 4.47
N ARG A 99 4.87 7.28 5.75
CA ARG A 99 5.16 8.57 6.39
C ARG A 99 6.66 8.88 6.46
N GLU A 100 7.50 7.87 6.64
CA GLU A 100 8.94 8.03 6.63
C GLU A 100 9.44 8.42 5.25
N GLN A 101 8.91 7.80 4.19
CA GLN A 101 9.21 8.20 2.83
C GLN A 101 8.92 9.70 2.62
N GLU A 102 7.75 10.19 3.03
CA GLU A 102 7.39 11.63 2.93
C GLU A 102 8.37 12.54 3.68
N ARG A 103 8.89 12.11 4.83
CA ARG A 103 9.84 12.89 5.62
C ARG A 103 11.23 12.95 4.97
N PHE A 104 11.63 11.94 4.22
CA PHE A 104 12.87 11.95 3.45
C PHE A 104 12.74 12.68 2.11
N THR A 105 11.52 12.97 1.64
CA THR A 105 11.28 13.68 0.38
C THR A 105 11.10 15.20 0.54
N ARG A 106 10.85 15.71 1.75
CA ARG A 106 10.86 17.15 2.11
C ARG A 106 12.24 17.66 2.46
#